data_AF-A0A934AVU5-F1
#
_entry.id   AF-A0A934AVU5-F1
#
_cell.length_a   1.000
_cell.length_b   1.000
_cell.length_c   1.000
_cell.angle_alpha   90.00
_cell.angle_beta   90.00
_cell.angle_gamma   90.00
#
_symmetry.space_group_name_H-M   'P 1'
#
loop_
_entity.id
_entity.type
_entity.pdbx_description
1 polymer ?
#
loop_
_entity_poly.entity_id
_entity_poly.type
_entity_poly.pdbx_seq_one_letter_code
_entity_poly.pdbx_strand_id
1 'polypeptide(L)'
;MKKSTLVTALFLLAASGLMLHLRIHFFMVPDKLHPGEFIFDSTKLLASLLPLIDVIVVTALFISRRTAVYGYLLNGLIVIYGSILMAHYSIAEIMAKSIPFPAMLLKSTLPDIGIAWADFLVGKALYDLHMKKPGERQPGI
;
A
#
# COMPACT_ATOMS: atom_id res chain seq x y z
N MET A 1 -16.42 -16.89 -1.39
CA MET A 1 -15.55 -16.48 -0.27
C MET A 1 -16.36 -15.69 0.74
N LYS A 2 -16.07 -15.79 2.04
CA LYS A 2 -16.75 -15.00 3.08
C LYS A 2 -16.19 -13.58 3.08
N LYS A 3 -17.05 -12.58 3.31
CA LYS A 3 -16.66 -11.17 3.38
C LYS A 3 -15.53 -10.92 4.38
N SER A 4 -15.60 -11.54 5.56
CA SER A 4 -14.57 -11.41 6.60
C SER A 4 -13.18 -11.81 6.10
N THR A 5 -13.08 -12.89 5.32
CA THR A 5 -11.80 -13.34 4.75
C THR A 5 -11.18 -12.30 3.84
N LEU A 6 -11.97 -11.62 3.00
CA LEU A 6 -11.49 -10.57 2.10
C LEU A 6 -11.07 -9.31 2.88
N VAL A 7 -11.84 -8.93 3.91
CA VAL A 7 -11.45 -7.80 4.79
C VAL A 7 -10.16 -8.10 5.53
N THR A 8 -9.98 -9.33 6.05
CA THR A 8 -8.73 -9.74 6.70
C THR A 8 -7.57 -9.75 5.71
N ALA A 9 -7.78 -10.26 4.48
CA ALA A 9 -6.75 -10.25 3.45
C ALA A 9 -6.32 -8.83 3.08
N LEU A 10 -7.28 -7.92 2.91
CA LEU A 10 -7.04 -6.49 2.66
C LEU A 10 -6.21 -5.87 3.79
N PHE A 11 -6.65 -6.05 5.05
CA PHE A 11 -5.91 -5.54 6.21
C PHE A 11 -4.47 -6.06 6.27
N LEU A 12 -4.26 -7.36 6.04
CA LEU A 12 -2.93 -7.97 6.09
C LEU A 12 -2.03 -7.49 4.95
N LEU A 13 -2.57 -7.29 3.75
CA LEU A 13 -1.83 -6.74 2.61
C LEU A 13 -1.43 -5.29 2.87
N ALA A 14 -2.38 -4.43 3.25
CA ALA A 14 -2.11 -3.04 3.63
C ALA A 14 -1.09 -2.95 4.79
N ALA A 15 -1.23 -3.79 5.83
CA ALA A 15 -0.28 -3.85 6.94
C ALA A 15 1.11 -4.30 6.49
N SER A 16 1.20 -5.28 5.58
CA SER A 16 2.48 -5.71 5.02
C SER A 16 3.15 -4.61 4.19
N GLY A 17 2.37 -3.84 3.43
CA GLY A 17 2.84 -2.67 2.69
C GLY A 17 3.38 -1.59 3.63
N LEU A 18 2.66 -1.28 4.71
CA LEU A 18 3.13 -0.33 5.72
C LEU A 18 4.43 -0.81 6.40
N MET A 19 4.53 -2.08 6.77
CA MET A 19 5.74 -2.62 7.40
C MET A 19 6.95 -2.58 6.45
N LEU A 20 6.73 -2.89 5.16
CA LEU A 20 7.78 -2.78 4.14
C LEU A 20 8.23 -1.32 3.98
N HIS A 21 7.28 -0.40 3.96
CA HIS A 21 7.56 1.03 3.87
C HIS A 21 8.34 1.55 5.07
N LEU A 22 7.97 1.15 6.30
CA LEU A 22 8.71 1.50 7.53
C LEU A 22 10.12 0.90 7.57
N ARG A 23 10.33 -0.25 6.93
CA ARG A 23 11.67 -0.86 6.81
C ARG A 23 12.59 -0.04 5.90
N ILE A 24 12.05 0.54 4.82
CA ILE A 24 12.84 1.29 3.82
C ILE A 24 12.97 2.76 4.22
N HIS A 25 11.88 3.36 4.72
CA HIS A 25 11.78 4.77 5.09
C HIS A 25 11.50 4.93 6.59
N PHE A 26 12.37 4.36 7.44
CA PHE A 26 12.25 4.60 8.88
C PHE A 26 12.45 6.10 9.16
N PHE A 27 11.45 6.73 9.77
CA PHE A 27 11.40 8.17 10.03
C PHE A 27 12.34 8.61 11.16
N MET A 28 12.86 7.67 11.94
CA MET A 28 13.96 7.88 12.88
C MET A 28 15.27 7.48 12.20
N VAL A 29 16.01 8.47 11.72
CA VAL A 29 17.28 8.24 11.01
C VAL A 29 18.42 8.42 12.00
N PRO A 30 19.39 7.50 12.08
CA PRO A 30 20.56 7.71 12.93
C PRO A 30 21.30 8.97 12.49
N ASP A 31 21.61 9.84 13.46
CA ASP A 31 22.38 11.04 13.20
C ASP A 31 23.79 10.65 12.70
N LYS A 32 24.20 11.24 11.58
CA LYS A 32 25.54 11.03 11.02
C LYS A 32 26.61 11.77 11.83
N LEU A 33 26.23 12.79 12.60
CA LEU A 33 27.11 13.61 13.40
C LEU A 33 27.24 13.07 14.84
N HIS A 34 26.16 12.48 15.39
CA HIS A 34 26.14 11.91 16.75
C HIS A 34 25.72 10.43 16.74
N PRO A 35 26.66 9.49 16.67
CA PRO A 35 26.35 8.06 16.67
C PRO A 35 25.68 7.65 17.99
N GLY A 36 24.39 7.32 17.92
CA GLY A 36 23.57 6.94 19.07
C GLY A 36 22.27 7.74 19.19
N GLU A 37 22.17 8.88 18.51
CA GLU A 37 20.97 9.70 18.48
C GLU A 37 20.17 9.48 17.18
N PHE A 38 18.84 9.58 17.28
CA PHE A 38 17.94 9.47 16.15
C PHE A 38 17.33 10.84 15.84
N ILE A 39 17.46 11.28 14.59
CA ILE A 39 16.82 12.49 14.09
C ILE A 39 15.50 12.11 13.42
N PHE A 40 14.48 12.91 13.69
CA PHE A 40 13.18 12.80 13.03
C PHE A 40 13.22 13.43 11.64
N ASP A 41 12.93 12.62 10.62
CA ASP A 41 12.83 13.05 9.23
C ASP A 41 11.36 13.14 8.80
N SER A 42 10.85 14.37 8.69
CA SER A 42 9.46 14.65 8.33
C SER A 42 9.10 14.19 6.92
N THR A 43 10.07 14.14 5.99
CA THR A 43 9.82 13.68 4.61
C THR A 43 9.55 12.18 4.56
N LYS A 44 10.23 11.39 5.40
CA LYS A 44 10.00 9.94 5.53
C LYS A 44 8.70 9.60 6.25
N LEU A 45 8.27 10.44 7.20
CA LEU A 45 6.94 10.31 7.80
C LEU A 45 5.85 10.46 6.74
N LEU A 46 5.96 11.49 5.90
CA LEU A 46 4.94 11.77 4.87
C LEU A 46 4.80 10.61 3.88
N ALA A 47 5.91 9.95 3.55
CA ALA A 47 5.91 8.74 2.71
C ALA A 47 5.13 7.58 3.36
N SER A 48 5.22 7.43 4.68
CA SER A 48 4.49 6.40 5.46
C SER A 48 3.01 6.71 5.69
N LEU A 49 2.55 7.92 5.36
CA LEU A 49 1.19 8.38 5.65
C LEU A 49 0.16 7.73 4.72
N LEU A 50 0.47 7.58 3.43
CA LEU A 50 -0.40 6.91 2.46
C LEU A 50 -0.68 5.43 2.83
N PRO A 51 0.33 4.58 3.09
CA PRO A 51 0.06 3.20 3.52
C PRO A 51 -0.62 3.13 4.89
N LEU A 52 -0.39 4.09 5.79
CA LEU A 52 -1.11 4.16 7.07
C LEU A 52 -2.62 4.46 6.88
N ILE A 53 -2.94 5.40 5.99
CA ILE A 53 -4.34 5.68 5.60
C ILE A 53 -4.98 4.43 5.00
N ASP A 54 -4.25 3.69 4.17
CA ASP A 54 -4.76 2.47 3.55
C ASP A 54 -5.10 1.41 4.62
N VAL A 55 -4.17 1.11 5.54
CA VAL A 55 -4.38 0.13 6.60
C VAL A 55 -5.61 0.45 7.45
N ILE A 56 -5.78 1.72 7.83
CA ILE A 56 -6.81 2.12 8.80
C ILE A 56 -8.11 2.50 8.08
N VAL A 57 -8.04 3.51 7.22
CA VAL A 57 -9.23 4.16 6.62
C VAL A 57 -9.83 3.27 5.55
N VAL A 58 -9.04 2.74 4.62
CA VAL A 58 -9.57 1.90 3.54
C VAL A 58 -10.15 0.61 4.11
N THR A 59 -9.45 -0.07 5.01
CA THR A 59 -9.99 -1.26 5.71
C THR A 59 -11.31 -0.94 6.42
N ALA A 60 -11.38 0.17 7.16
CA ALA A 60 -12.60 0.57 7.86
C ALA A 60 -13.76 0.86 6.91
N LEU A 61 -13.52 1.55 5.79
CA LEU A 61 -14.54 1.84 4.78
C LEU A 61 -15.11 0.57 4.14
N PHE A 62 -14.30 -0.49 4.03
CA PHE A 62 -14.75 -1.78 3.50
C PHE A 62 -15.52 -2.66 4.50
N ILE A 63 -15.60 -2.27 5.78
CA ILE A 63 -16.42 -2.96 6.79
C ILE A 63 -17.91 -2.75 6.50
N SER A 64 -18.33 -1.59 5.99
CA SER A 64 -19.73 -1.28 5.72
C SER A 64 -20.05 -1.21 4.24
N ARG A 65 -21.21 -1.75 3.84
CA ARG A 65 -21.70 -1.69 2.45
C ARG A 65 -21.91 -0.27 1.96
N ARG A 66 -22.32 0.63 2.86
CA ARG A 66 -22.59 2.04 2.53
C ARG A 66 -21.33 2.80 2.17
N THR A 67 -20.19 2.39 2.73
CA THR A 67 -18.90 3.05 2.57
C THR A 67 -17.96 2.33 1.61
N ALA A 68 -18.33 1.13 1.14
CA ALA A 68 -17.52 0.32 0.24
C ALA A 68 -17.15 1.05 -1.07
N VAL A 69 -18.03 1.92 -1.58
CA VAL A 69 -17.73 2.76 -2.76
C VAL A 69 -16.56 3.71 -2.48
N TYR A 70 -16.58 4.39 -1.33
CA TYR A 70 -15.49 5.29 -0.94
C TYR A 70 -14.20 4.51 -0.64
N GLY A 71 -14.32 3.32 -0.03
CA GLY A 71 -13.18 2.43 0.19
C GLY A 71 -12.50 2.04 -1.12
N TYR A 72 -13.29 1.64 -2.13
CA TYR A 72 -12.76 1.28 -3.45
C TYR A 72 -12.10 2.45 -4.17
N LEU A 73 -12.73 3.63 -4.17
CA LEU A 73 -12.17 4.83 -4.80
C LEU A 73 -10.87 5.26 -4.10
N LEU A 74 -10.86 5.29 -2.77
CA LEU A 74 -9.69 5.69 -2.00
C LEU A 74 -8.54 4.68 -2.16
N ASN A 75 -8.82 3.38 -2.14
CA ASN A 75 -7.83 2.34 -2.38
C ASN A 75 -7.17 2.53 -3.76
N GLY A 76 -7.97 2.67 -4.82
CA GLY A 76 -7.45 2.92 -6.17
C GLY A 76 -6.63 4.21 -6.28
N LEU A 77 -7.07 5.29 -5.61
CA LEU A 77 -6.33 6.54 -5.54
C LEU A 77 -4.95 6.34 -4.92
N ILE A 78 -4.89 5.69 -3.75
CA ILE A 78 -3.64 5.43 -3.03
C ILE A 78 -2.69 4.59 -3.88
N VAL A 79 -3.19 3.57 -4.55
CA VAL A 79 -2.36 2.64 -5.35
C VAL A 79 -1.79 3.33 -6.58
N ILE A 80 -2.57 4.17 -7.27
CA ILE A 80 -2.11 4.94 -8.42
C ILE A 80 -1.07 5.99 -8.00
N TYR A 81 -1.40 6.83 -7.03
CA TYR A 81 -0.46 7.87 -6.57
C TYR A 81 0.80 7.26 -5.93
N GLY A 82 0.63 6.23 -5.10
CA GLY A 82 1.73 5.49 -4.50
C GLY A 82 2.65 4.91 -5.57
N SER A 83 2.11 4.28 -6.61
CA SER A 83 2.90 3.73 -7.72
C SER A 83 3.68 4.81 -8.46
N ILE A 84 3.07 5.97 -8.75
CA ILE A 84 3.75 7.08 -9.44
C ILE A 84 4.89 7.64 -8.58
N LEU A 85 4.63 7.91 -7.30
CA LEU A 85 5.63 8.44 -6.37
C LEU A 85 6.81 7.47 -6.16
N MET A 86 6.49 6.20 -5.97
CA MET A 86 7.47 5.13 -5.80
C MET A 86 8.30 4.90 -7.08
N ALA A 87 7.66 4.92 -8.25
CA ALA A 87 8.37 4.84 -9.53
C ALA A 87 9.30 6.04 -9.75
N HIS A 88 8.82 7.25 -9.47
CA HIS A 88 9.63 8.47 -9.56
C HIS A 88 10.86 8.42 -8.65
N TYR A 89 10.67 8.00 -7.39
CA TYR A 89 11.76 7.83 -6.43
C TYR A 89 12.77 6.77 -6.89
N SER A 90 12.28 5.61 -7.34
CA SER A 90 13.14 4.54 -7.87
C SER A 90 13.98 5.02 -9.05
N ILE A 91 13.39 5.75 -10.01
CA ILE A 91 14.13 6.32 -11.15
C ILE A 91 15.20 7.31 -10.68
N ALA A 92 14.85 8.23 -9.78
CA ALA A 92 15.79 9.21 -9.25
C ALA A 92 16.96 8.56 -8.52
N GLU A 93 16.70 7.52 -7.72
CA GLU A 93 17.75 6.80 -6.99
C GLU A 93 18.64 5.96 -7.91
N ILE A 94 18.08 5.35 -8.96
CA ILE A 94 18.85 4.64 -10.00
C ILE A 94 19.82 5.60 -10.69
N MET A 95 19.33 6.77 -11.11
CA MET A 95 20.15 7.79 -11.76
C MET A 95 21.27 8.31 -10.85
N ALA A 96 20.98 8.47 -9.55
CA ALA A 96 21.95 8.99 -8.59
C ALA A 96 23.01 7.96 -8.15
N LYS A 97 22.65 6.66 -8.02
CA LYS A 97 23.49 5.64 -7.38
C LYS A 97 24.01 4.55 -8.33
N SER A 98 23.65 4.55 -9.62
CA SER A 98 24.13 3.58 -10.62
C SER A 98 24.03 2.11 -10.15
N ILE A 99 22.92 1.77 -9.51
CA ILE A 99 22.74 0.49 -8.80
C ILE A 99 22.57 -0.65 -9.83
N PRO A 100 23.25 -1.81 -9.66
CA PRO A 100 23.06 -2.96 -10.54
C PRO A 100 21.63 -3.53 -10.47
N PHE A 101 21.10 -3.94 -11.63
CA PHE A 101 19.71 -4.38 -11.84
C PHE A 101 19.17 -5.42 -10.84
N PRO A 102 19.93 -6.42 -10.36
CA PRO A 102 19.44 -7.39 -9.37
C PRO A 102 19.22 -6.76 -7.98
N ALA A 103 20.08 -5.82 -7.59
CA ALA A 103 19.93 -5.08 -6.34
C ALA A 103 18.75 -4.10 -6.42
N MET A 104 18.39 -3.64 -7.62
CA MET A 104 17.16 -2.88 -7.87
C MET A 104 15.92 -3.68 -7.52
N LEU A 105 15.83 -4.97 -7.87
CA LEU A 105 14.62 -5.76 -7.62
C LEU A 105 14.33 -5.98 -6.12
N LEU A 106 15.39 -6.06 -5.30
CA LEU A 106 15.30 -6.27 -3.84
C LEU A 106 15.39 -4.99 -2.99
N LYS A 107 15.92 -3.88 -3.54
CA LYS A 107 16.04 -2.59 -2.84
C LYS A 107 15.20 -1.45 -3.44
N SER A 108 14.56 -1.66 -4.60
CA SER A 108 13.60 -0.68 -5.16
C SER A 108 12.23 -0.85 -4.53
N THR A 109 11.35 0.08 -4.86
CA THR A 109 9.94 0.09 -4.48
C THR A 109 9.07 -0.85 -5.32
N LEU A 110 9.65 -1.71 -6.18
CA LEU A 110 8.89 -2.64 -7.01
C LEU A 110 8.07 -3.66 -6.18
N PRO A 111 8.60 -4.27 -5.11
CA PRO A 111 7.82 -5.13 -4.25
C PRO A 111 6.68 -4.38 -3.55
N ASP A 112 6.90 -3.13 -3.12
CA ASP A 112 5.87 -2.26 -2.53
C ASP A 112 4.73 -2.00 -3.52
N ILE A 113 5.05 -1.70 -4.78
CA ILE A 113 4.06 -1.52 -5.86
C ILE A 113 3.26 -2.81 -6.05
N GLY A 114 3.93 -3.97 -6.09
CA GLY A 114 3.27 -5.27 -6.23
C GLY A 114 2.26 -5.55 -5.11
N ILE A 115 2.63 -5.26 -3.86
CA ILE A 115 1.73 -5.40 -2.70
C ILE A 115 0.54 -4.45 -2.82
N ALA A 116 0.77 -3.18 -3.19
CA ALA A 116 -0.29 -2.19 -3.37
C ALA A 116 -1.32 -2.62 -4.44
N TRP A 117 -0.86 -3.19 -5.56
CA TRP A 117 -1.77 -3.72 -6.58
C TRP A 117 -2.49 -4.99 -6.13
N ALA A 118 -1.84 -5.87 -5.37
CA ALA A 118 -2.51 -7.04 -4.80
C ALA A 118 -3.63 -6.61 -3.83
N ASP A 119 -3.37 -5.60 -2.99
CA ASP A 119 -4.36 -5.00 -2.10
C ASP A 119 -5.55 -4.42 -2.88
N PHE A 120 -5.28 -3.63 -3.93
CA PHE A 120 -6.32 -3.10 -4.81
C PHE A 120 -7.23 -4.18 -5.39
N LEU A 121 -6.66 -5.29 -5.88
CA LEU A 121 -7.44 -6.38 -6.47
C LEU A 121 -8.34 -7.05 -5.43
N VAL A 122 -7.87 -7.20 -4.19
CA VAL A 122 -8.69 -7.67 -3.06
C VAL A 122 -9.79 -6.65 -2.75
N GLY A 123 -9.47 -5.35 -2.73
CA GLY A 123 -10.44 -4.26 -2.56
C GLY A 123 -11.52 -4.26 -3.63
N LYS A 124 -11.15 -4.50 -4.90
CA LYS A 124 -12.09 -4.67 -6.02
C LYS A 124 -13.02 -5.87 -5.80
N ALA A 125 -12.46 -7.03 -5.46
CA ALA A 125 -13.26 -8.22 -5.20
C ALA A 125 -14.26 -8.00 -4.05
N LEU A 126 -13.83 -7.26 -3.01
CA LEU A 126 -14.66 -6.90 -1.88
C LEU A 126 -15.74 -5.86 -2.24
N TYR A 127 -15.42 -4.90 -3.11
CA TYR A 127 -16.37 -3.94 -3.67
C TYR A 127 -17.46 -4.66 -4.48
N ASP A 128 -17.06 -5.53 -5.40
CA ASP A 128 -17.98 -6.31 -6.24
C ASP A 128 -18.92 -7.16 -5.37
N LEU A 129 -18.39 -7.76 -4.29
CA LEU A 129 -19.19 -8.50 -3.31
C LEU A 129 -20.22 -7.61 -2.59
N HIS A 130 -19.87 -6.38 -2.25
CA HIS A 130 -20.80 -5.43 -1.62
C HIS A 130 -21.86 -4.90 -2.58
N MET A 131 -21.52 -4.72 -3.86
CA MET A 131 -22.45 -4.19 -4.86
C MET A 131 -23.35 -5.26 -5.46
N LYS A 132 -23.00 -6.54 -5.29
CA LYS A 132 -23.82 -7.67 -5.74
C LYS A 132 -25.27 -7.56 -5.22
N LYS A 133 -26.24 -7.63 -6.13
CA LYS A 133 -27.66 -7.70 -5.77
C LYS A 133 -27.98 -9.09 -5.21
N PRO A 134 -28.85 -9.21 -4.20
CA PRO A 134 -29.33 -10.51 -3.75
C PRO A 134 -30.09 -11.18 -4.90
N GLY A 135 -29.50 -12.21 -5.52
CA GLY A 135 -30.14 -13.02 -6.59
C GLY A 135 -29.28 -13.30 -7.82
N GLU A 136 -28.22 -12.53 -8.10
CA GLU A 136 -27.35 -12.80 -9.27
C GLU A 136 -26.40 -13.98 -9.02
N ARG A 137 -26.64 -15.13 -9.65
CA ARG A 137 -25.61 -16.16 -9.80
C ARG A 137 -24.57 -15.68 -10.82
N GLN A 138 -23.30 -16.01 -10.58
CA GLN A 138 -22.26 -15.82 -11.58
C GLN A 138 -22.69 -16.58 -12.85
N PRO A 139 -22.66 -15.98 -14.06
CA PRO A 139 -22.63 -16.80 -15.25
C PRO A 139 -21.41 -17.71 -15.11
N GLY A 140 -21.65 -19.02 -15.22
CA GLY A 140 -20.64 -20.04 -14.99
C GLY A 140 -19.38 -19.74 -15.78
N ILE A 141 -18.25 -19.89 -15.10
CA ILE A 141 -16.97 -20.16 -15.75
C ILE A 141 -17.08 -21.54 -16.39
#